data_AF-A0A182P9H8-F1
#
_entry.id   AF-A0A182P9H8-F1
#
_cell.length_a   1.000
_cell.length_b   1.000
_cell.length_c   1.000
_cell.angle_alpha   90.00
_cell.angle_beta   90.00
_cell.angle_gamma   90.00
#
_symmetry.space_group_name_H-M   'P 1'
#
loop_
_entity.id
_entity.type
_entity.pdbx_description
1 polymer ?
#
loop_
_entity_poly.entity_id
_entity_poly.type
_entity_poly.pdbx_seq_one_letter_code
_entity_poly.pdbx_strand_id
1 'polypeptide(L)'
;MLAARVIPLEDVEKVRNAFKIRPIWTRNALVNINKLVIHSQTLGLILPSVAFYYVNGPWRGTWVRYGYDPRKHFDARAYQLLDFRVRAIGSLHEYIKIKRLSLTKINYRTAEPTASIKDDEPNFISSTFDEDTIPPHRVIFYQYCDINLKKIQEMLKKVPSPLSGTVCDERYGWLPYRFDDQCRNIMMEIVLNNIRRLREANPEACRAIESVEEDEDEGDEAEISGFEEEEDDDDDDDGEQEGILDSLDDMTD
;
A
#
# COMPACT_ATOMS: atom_id res chain seq x y z
N MET A 1 -13.01 -28.86 -11.05
CA MET A 1 -11.71 -29.59 -10.95
C MET A 1 -10.74 -28.63 -10.27
N LEU A 2 -10.47 -28.81 -8.98
CA LEU A 2 -9.63 -27.87 -8.21
C LEU A 2 -8.22 -27.79 -8.83
N ALA A 3 -7.86 -26.63 -9.37
CA ALA A 3 -6.55 -26.40 -9.97
C ALA A 3 -5.53 -26.17 -8.84
N ALA A 4 -4.80 -27.21 -8.46
CA ALA A 4 -3.71 -27.08 -7.49
C ALA A 4 -2.58 -26.21 -8.07
N ARG A 5 -2.41 -24.98 -7.55
CA ARG A 5 -1.29 -24.11 -7.91
C ARG A 5 -0.04 -24.55 -7.14
N VAL A 6 0.95 -25.07 -7.86
CA VAL A 6 2.24 -25.46 -7.27
C VAL A 6 3.13 -24.23 -7.14
N ILE A 7 3.51 -23.89 -5.91
CA ILE A 7 4.43 -22.79 -5.63
C ILE A 7 5.87 -23.31 -5.72
N PRO A 8 6.74 -22.72 -6.57
CA PRO A 8 8.14 -23.14 -6.64
C PRO A 8 8.89 -22.88 -5.32
N LEU A 9 9.64 -23.88 -4.84
CA LEU A 9 10.46 -23.75 -3.62
C LEU A 9 11.52 -22.63 -3.75
N GLU A 10 12.02 -22.41 -4.96
CA GLU A 10 12.98 -21.34 -5.26
C GLU A 10 12.41 -19.96 -4.91
N ASP A 11 11.12 -19.71 -5.20
CA ASP A 11 10.48 -18.43 -4.93
C ASP A 11 10.27 -18.23 -3.43
N VAL A 12 9.94 -19.29 -2.69
CA VAL A 12 9.90 -19.26 -1.22
C VAL A 12 11.27 -18.90 -0.65
N GLU A 13 12.35 -19.47 -1.20
CA GLU A 13 13.71 -19.18 -0.76
C GLU A 13 14.16 -17.75 -1.09
N LYS A 14 13.79 -17.23 -2.26
CA LYS A 14 14.03 -15.83 -2.64
C LYS A 14 13.39 -14.87 -1.63
N VAL A 15 12.11 -15.07 -1.30
CA VAL A 15 11.40 -14.25 -0.31
C VAL A 15 12.05 -14.41 1.08
N ARG A 16 12.39 -15.63 1.48
CA ARG A 16 13.10 -15.87 2.75
C ARG A 16 14.45 -15.15 2.81
N ASN A 17 15.19 -15.10 1.72
CA ASN A 17 16.47 -14.40 1.63
C ASN A 17 16.28 -12.87 1.70
N ALA A 18 15.21 -12.32 1.12
CA ALA A 18 14.85 -10.91 1.32
C ALA A 18 14.62 -10.58 2.80
N PHE A 19 13.92 -11.46 3.53
CA PHE A 19 13.68 -11.32 4.98
C PHE A 19 14.95 -11.47 5.84
N LYS A 20 15.98 -12.18 5.36
CA LYS A 20 17.29 -12.23 6.05
C LYS A 20 18.03 -10.91 5.97
N ILE A 21 17.94 -10.22 4.83
CA ILE A 21 18.59 -8.92 4.60
C ILE A 21 17.88 -7.82 5.39
N ARG A 22 16.55 -7.81 5.34
CA ARG A 22 15.71 -6.85 6.05
C ARG A 22 14.52 -7.58 6.68
N PRO A 23 14.31 -7.48 7.99
CA PRO A 23 13.32 -8.32 8.68
C PRO A 23 11.86 -7.90 8.45
N ILE A 24 11.62 -6.70 7.93
CA ILE A 24 10.28 -6.11 7.78
C ILE A 24 10.13 -5.47 6.41
N TRP A 25 9.10 -5.86 5.67
CA TRP A 25 8.84 -5.36 4.31
C TRP A 25 7.36 -5.04 4.11
N THR A 26 7.04 -4.04 3.29
CA THR A 26 5.73 -3.94 2.65
C THR A 26 5.66 -4.88 1.44
N ARG A 27 4.45 -5.27 1.05
CA ARG A 27 4.23 -6.07 -0.17
C ARG A 27 4.78 -5.35 -1.41
N ASN A 28 4.48 -4.05 -1.55
CA ASN A 28 4.97 -3.23 -2.67
C ASN A 28 6.50 -3.17 -2.71
N ALA A 29 7.16 -3.03 -1.55
CA ALA A 29 8.62 -3.05 -1.51
C ALA A 29 9.18 -4.40 -1.97
N LEU A 30 8.57 -5.53 -1.60
CA LEU A 30 8.98 -6.85 -2.09
C LEU A 30 8.82 -6.98 -3.61
N VAL A 31 7.68 -6.55 -4.16
CA VAL A 31 7.42 -6.58 -5.61
C VAL A 31 8.45 -5.75 -6.37
N ASN A 32 8.81 -4.58 -5.83
CA ASN A 32 9.76 -3.66 -6.45
C ASN A 32 11.23 -4.08 -6.30
N ILE A 33 11.57 -5.07 -5.47
CA ILE A 33 12.93 -5.59 -5.42
C ILE A 33 13.21 -6.32 -6.74
N ASN A 34 14.09 -5.77 -7.57
CA ASN A 34 14.56 -6.32 -8.86
C ASN A 34 15.06 -7.78 -8.83
N LYS A 35 15.08 -8.43 -7.67
CA LYS A 35 15.52 -9.83 -7.48
C LYS A 35 14.38 -10.83 -7.30
N LEU A 36 13.14 -10.37 -7.04
CA LEU A 36 12.06 -11.30 -6.70
C LEU A 36 11.29 -11.81 -7.91
N VAL A 37 11.00 -11.01 -8.95
CA VAL A 37 10.26 -11.42 -10.18
C VAL A 37 9.23 -12.54 -9.90
N ILE A 38 8.42 -12.35 -8.86
CA ILE A 38 7.37 -13.27 -8.43
C ILE A 38 6.04 -12.55 -8.68
N HIS A 39 5.09 -13.27 -9.27
CA HIS A 39 3.75 -12.73 -9.49
C HIS A 39 3.08 -12.35 -8.15
N SER A 40 2.34 -11.24 -8.12
CA SER A 40 1.76 -10.68 -6.90
C SER A 40 0.90 -11.68 -6.12
N GLN A 41 0.09 -12.48 -6.82
CA GLN A 41 -0.74 -13.55 -6.22
C GLN A 41 0.13 -14.63 -5.55
N THR A 42 1.17 -15.12 -6.24
CA THR A 42 2.09 -16.12 -5.69
C THR A 42 2.81 -15.57 -4.45
N LEU A 43 3.18 -14.29 -4.44
CA LEU A 43 3.78 -13.63 -3.28
C LEU A 43 2.80 -13.62 -2.08
N GLY A 44 1.51 -13.36 -2.33
CA GLY A 44 0.45 -13.42 -1.31
C GLY A 44 0.35 -14.80 -0.64
N LEU A 45 0.46 -15.87 -1.42
CA LEU A 45 0.46 -17.25 -0.90
C LEU A 45 1.75 -17.61 -0.15
N ILE A 46 2.91 -17.09 -0.57
CA ILE A 46 4.20 -17.37 0.07
C ILE A 46 4.32 -16.66 1.43
N LEU A 47 3.86 -15.41 1.53
CA LEU A 47 4.11 -14.54 2.68
C LEU A 47 3.67 -15.14 4.03
N PRO A 48 2.46 -15.70 4.20
CA PRO A 48 2.03 -16.36 5.44
C PRO A 48 2.96 -17.48 5.91
N SER A 49 3.65 -18.15 4.98
CA SER A 49 4.58 -19.25 5.33
C SER A 49 5.94 -18.78 5.86
N VAL A 50 6.32 -17.51 5.62
CA VAL A 50 7.65 -16.97 5.95
C VAL A 50 7.64 -15.79 6.92
N ALA A 51 6.51 -15.10 7.03
CA ALA A 51 6.33 -13.90 7.83
C ALA A 51 4.90 -13.82 8.35
N PHE A 52 4.70 -13.01 9.40
CA PHE A 52 3.38 -12.63 9.89
C PHE A 52 3.07 -11.20 9.48
N TYR A 53 1.78 -10.89 9.36
CA TYR A 53 1.31 -9.56 9.00
C TYR A 53 1.04 -8.70 10.23
N TYR A 54 1.46 -7.44 10.19
CA TYR A 54 1.25 -6.48 11.26
C TYR A 54 0.03 -5.62 10.93
N VAL A 55 -1.09 -5.80 11.66
CA VAL A 55 -2.35 -5.12 11.34
C VAL A 55 -2.37 -3.67 11.81
N ASN A 56 -1.90 -3.40 13.03
CA ASN A 56 -2.04 -2.10 13.69
C ASN A 56 -0.71 -1.55 14.22
N GLY A 57 -0.65 -0.24 14.46
CA GLY A 57 0.50 0.40 15.10
C GLY A 57 1.61 0.85 14.12
N PRO A 58 2.87 1.00 14.60
CA PRO A 58 3.93 1.68 13.86
C PRO A 58 4.43 0.93 12.63
N TRP A 59 4.21 -0.38 12.58
CA TRP A 59 4.55 -1.28 11.48
C TRP A 59 3.32 -1.81 10.74
N ARG A 60 2.15 -1.21 10.92
CA ARG A 60 0.92 -1.64 10.23
C ARG A 60 1.11 -1.80 8.72
N GLY A 61 0.42 -2.74 8.09
CA GLY A 61 0.55 -2.96 6.65
C GLY A 61 1.88 -3.55 6.20
N THR A 62 2.70 -4.04 7.13
CA THR A 62 4.00 -4.68 6.82
C THR A 62 4.01 -6.15 7.21
N TRP A 63 4.85 -6.92 6.52
CA TRP A 63 5.17 -8.29 6.83
C TRP A 63 6.46 -8.34 7.64
N VAL A 64 6.44 -9.07 8.75
CA VAL A 64 7.57 -9.23 9.66
C VAL A 64 7.97 -10.70 9.69
N ARG A 65 9.26 -11.00 9.49
CA ARG A 65 9.74 -12.37 9.52
C ARG A 65 9.46 -13.03 10.88
N TYR A 66 9.18 -14.33 10.87
CA TYR A 66 9.02 -15.08 12.12
C TYR A 66 10.27 -14.98 13.02
N GLY A 67 10.01 -14.90 14.33
CA GLY A 67 11.05 -14.78 15.36
C GLY A 67 11.69 -13.40 15.49
N TYR A 68 11.23 -12.38 14.76
CA TYR A 68 11.65 -10.98 14.94
C TYR A 68 10.51 -10.16 15.58
N ASP A 69 10.77 -9.52 16.73
CA ASP A 69 9.82 -8.60 17.36
C ASP A 69 10.33 -7.16 17.23
N PRO A 70 9.74 -6.32 16.36
CA PRO A 70 10.20 -4.94 16.15
C PRO A 70 10.19 -4.11 17.45
N ARG A 71 9.31 -4.43 18.39
CA ARG A 71 9.17 -3.70 19.66
C ARG A 71 10.31 -3.98 20.65
N LYS A 72 11.20 -4.93 20.33
CA LYS A 72 12.39 -5.25 21.13
C LYS A 72 13.68 -4.73 20.50
N HIS A 73 13.62 -4.24 19.26
CA HIS A 73 14.78 -3.82 18.49
C HIS A 73 14.66 -2.36 18.06
N PHE A 74 15.47 -1.48 18.65
CA PHE A 74 15.46 -0.06 18.32
C PHE A 74 15.79 0.23 16.84
N ASP A 75 16.56 -0.64 16.18
CA ASP A 75 16.85 -0.51 14.75
C ASP A 75 15.62 -0.69 13.86
N ALA A 76 14.55 -1.33 14.39
CA ALA A 76 13.30 -1.48 13.67
C ALA A 76 12.58 -0.14 13.42
N ARG A 77 13.00 0.96 14.06
CA ARG A 77 12.49 2.32 13.80
C ARG A 77 12.62 2.72 12.33
N ALA A 78 13.69 2.25 11.66
CA ALA A 78 13.90 2.51 10.24
C ALA A 78 12.86 1.81 9.35
N TYR A 79 12.22 0.76 9.84
CA TYR A 79 11.20 0.01 9.11
C TYR A 79 9.77 0.42 9.48
N GLN A 80 9.59 1.41 10.37
CA GLN A 80 8.26 1.95 10.67
C GLN A 80 7.65 2.60 9.42
N LEU A 81 6.32 2.59 9.38
CA LEU A 81 5.54 3.10 8.25
C LEU A 81 5.17 4.57 8.46
N LEU A 82 5.53 5.40 7.48
CA LEU A 82 5.09 6.77 7.33
C LEU A 82 3.88 6.83 6.37
N ASP A 83 2.78 7.35 6.89
CA ASP A 83 1.59 7.70 6.11
C ASP A 83 1.79 9.07 5.47
N PHE A 84 2.00 9.12 4.16
CA PHE A 84 2.20 10.35 3.40
C PHE A 84 0.94 10.68 2.59
N ARG A 85 0.22 11.71 3.04
CA ARG A 85 -0.94 12.27 2.33
C ARG A 85 -0.58 13.60 1.69
N VAL A 86 -0.68 13.66 0.37
CA VAL A 86 -0.58 14.90 -0.40
C VAL A 86 -1.87 15.68 -0.22
N ARG A 87 -1.77 16.86 0.39
CA ARG A 87 -2.91 17.77 0.56
C ARG A 87 -3.25 18.39 -0.78
N ALA A 88 -4.54 18.57 -1.07
CA ALA A 88 -4.96 19.35 -2.24
C ALA A 88 -4.54 20.81 -2.02
N ILE A 89 -3.54 21.26 -2.80
CA ILE A 89 -3.08 22.65 -2.81
C ILE A 89 -3.04 23.06 -4.29
N GLY A 90 -3.99 23.88 -4.74
CA GLY A 90 -4.09 24.31 -6.15
C GLY A 90 -4.19 23.14 -7.14
N SER A 91 -3.53 23.26 -8.29
CA SER A 91 -3.53 22.28 -9.38
C SER A 91 -2.69 21.01 -9.14
N LEU A 92 -2.39 20.66 -7.88
CA LEU A 92 -1.68 19.41 -7.55
C LEU A 92 -2.41 18.15 -8.06
N HIS A 93 -3.71 18.23 -8.27
CA HIS A 93 -4.55 17.16 -8.79
C HIS A 93 -4.23 16.80 -10.25
N GLU A 94 -3.60 17.70 -11.00
CA GLU A 94 -3.12 17.49 -12.38
C GLU A 94 -1.97 16.47 -12.42
N TYR A 95 -1.05 16.54 -11.45
CA TYR A 95 0.18 15.75 -11.43
C TYR A 95 0.08 14.51 -10.53
N ILE A 96 -0.81 14.53 -9.54
CA ILE A 96 -0.93 13.49 -8.52
C ILE A 96 -2.35 12.96 -8.52
N LYS A 97 -2.51 11.74 -9.07
CA LYS A 97 -3.80 11.09 -9.21
C LYS A 97 -4.42 10.79 -7.84
N ILE A 98 -5.74 10.83 -7.77
CA ILE A 98 -6.46 10.17 -6.67
C ILE A 98 -6.52 8.68 -7.01
N LYS A 99 -6.06 7.80 -6.12
CA LYS A 99 -6.31 6.37 -6.29
C LYS A 99 -7.80 6.14 -6.03
N ARG A 100 -8.61 6.15 -7.09
CA ARG A 100 -10.00 5.70 -7.01
C ARG A 100 -9.94 4.18 -6.92
N LEU A 101 -10.44 3.60 -5.82
CA LEU A 101 -10.72 2.18 -5.81
C LEU A 101 -11.70 1.93 -6.96
N SER A 102 -11.41 0.95 -7.82
CA SER A 102 -12.38 0.43 -8.78
C SER A 102 -13.50 -0.23 -7.98
N LEU A 103 -14.41 0.57 -7.43
CA LEU A 103 -15.70 0.05 -7.05
C LEU A 103 -16.36 -0.35 -8.37
N THR A 104 -16.48 -1.65 -8.64
CA THR A 104 -17.38 -2.14 -9.68
C THR A 104 -18.74 -1.52 -9.37
N LYS A 105 -19.15 -0.52 -10.15
CA LYS A 105 -20.47 0.09 -9.99
C LYS A 105 -21.48 -0.98 -10.40
N ILE A 106 -22.00 -1.71 -9.41
CA ILE A 106 -23.11 -2.63 -9.61
C ILE A 106 -24.32 -1.74 -9.90
N ASN A 107 -24.90 -1.87 -11.08
CA ASN A 107 -26.19 -1.27 -11.33
C ASN A 107 -27.23 -2.11 -10.59
N TYR A 108 -27.62 -1.69 -9.38
CA TYR A 108 -28.59 -2.40 -8.53
C TYR A 108 -29.97 -2.62 -9.20
N ARG A 109 -30.24 -1.94 -10.32
CA ARG A 109 -31.46 -2.15 -11.12
C ARG A 109 -31.38 -3.31 -12.09
N THR A 110 -30.19 -3.67 -12.56
CA THR A 110 -30.00 -4.75 -13.56
C THR A 110 -29.15 -5.90 -13.05
N ALA A 111 -28.48 -5.75 -11.89
CA ALA A 111 -27.48 -6.69 -11.37
C ALA A 111 -26.38 -7.04 -12.39
N GLU A 112 -26.19 -6.18 -13.40
CA GLU A 112 -25.14 -6.33 -14.41
C GLU A 112 -23.93 -5.47 -13.99
N PRO A 113 -22.70 -6.00 -14.10
CA PRO A 113 -21.49 -5.21 -13.95
C PRO A 113 -21.49 -4.12 -15.03
N THR A 114 -21.57 -2.85 -14.62
CA THR A 114 -21.21 -1.78 -15.56
C THR A 114 -19.70 -1.86 -15.80
N ALA A 115 -19.30 -1.82 -17.07
CA ALA A 115 -17.94 -2.01 -17.57
C ALA A 115 -16.83 -1.81 -16.55
N SER A 116 -16.01 -2.85 -16.34
CA SER A 116 -14.78 -2.73 -15.57
C SER A 116 -13.91 -1.65 -16.19
N ILE A 117 -13.59 -0.60 -15.41
CA ILE A 117 -12.46 0.26 -15.73
C ILE A 117 -11.24 -0.62 -15.51
N LYS A 118 -10.77 -1.28 -16.58
CA LYS A 118 -9.49 -1.96 -16.57
C LYS A 118 -8.42 -0.87 -16.48
N ASP A 119 -8.00 -0.53 -15.26
CA ASP A 119 -6.69 0.08 -15.05
C ASP A 119 -5.64 -1.02 -15.33
N ASP A 120 -5.39 -1.27 -16.62
CA ASP A 120 -4.40 -2.22 -17.13
C ASP A 120 -2.95 -1.69 -17.00
N GLU A 121 -2.73 -0.50 -16.42
CA GLU A 121 -1.38 -0.09 -16.04
C GLU A 121 -0.97 -0.83 -14.76
N PRO A 122 0.15 -1.57 -14.76
CA PRO A 122 0.66 -2.11 -13.51
C PRO A 122 0.84 -0.93 -12.56
N ASN A 123 0.10 -0.95 -11.45
CA ASN A 123 0.16 0.01 -10.35
C ASN A 123 1.57 0.01 -9.74
N PHE A 124 2.56 0.49 -10.48
CA PHE A 124 3.95 0.59 -10.08
C PHE A 124 4.06 1.77 -9.13
N ILE A 125 3.62 1.54 -7.90
CA ILE A 125 3.85 2.46 -6.82
C ILE A 125 5.31 2.27 -6.41
N SER A 126 6.16 3.21 -6.82
CA SER A 126 7.53 3.30 -6.32
C SER A 126 7.51 3.23 -4.79
N SER A 127 8.14 2.20 -4.25
CA SER A 127 8.24 2.01 -2.80
C SER A 127 9.28 2.94 -2.17
N THR A 128 10.01 3.71 -2.97
CA THR A 128 11.05 4.63 -2.54
C THR A 128 10.67 6.09 -2.81
N PHE A 129 11.19 7.00 -1.99
CA PHE A 129 11.02 8.44 -2.14
C PHE A 129 12.39 9.13 -2.11
N ASP A 130 12.68 9.99 -3.09
CA ASP A 130 13.94 10.74 -3.23
C ASP A 130 13.71 12.22 -3.56
N GLU A 131 14.78 12.95 -3.89
CA GLU A 131 14.74 14.40 -4.15
C GLU A 131 13.96 14.77 -5.43
N ASP A 132 13.74 13.83 -6.34
CA ASP A 132 13.09 14.05 -7.64
C ASP A 132 11.67 13.44 -7.68
N THR A 133 11.24 12.79 -6.60
CA THR A 133 9.97 12.08 -6.54
C THR A 133 8.77 13.03 -6.60
N ILE A 134 7.83 12.72 -7.51
CA ILE A 134 6.45 13.18 -7.48
C ILE A 134 5.57 11.94 -7.25
N PRO A 135 4.85 11.84 -6.12
CA PRO A 135 4.02 10.69 -5.80
C PRO A 135 2.96 10.43 -6.90
N PRO A 136 2.77 9.18 -7.37
CA PRO A 136 1.72 8.89 -8.36
C PRO A 136 0.30 9.03 -7.79
N HIS A 137 0.16 8.87 -6.46
CA HIS A 137 -1.12 8.94 -5.76
C HIS A 137 -1.06 9.87 -4.55
N ARG A 138 -2.22 10.41 -4.16
CA ARG A 138 -2.33 11.30 -2.99
C ARG A 138 -2.05 10.62 -1.66
N VAL A 139 -2.31 9.32 -1.52
CA VAL A 139 -2.08 8.57 -0.29
C VAL A 139 -1.07 7.47 -0.57
N ILE A 140 0.10 7.58 0.04
CA ILE A 140 1.17 6.60 -0.11
C ILE A 140 1.77 6.29 1.26
N PHE A 141 2.11 5.02 1.46
CA PHE A 141 2.80 4.56 2.65
C PHE A 141 4.24 4.21 2.31
N TYR A 142 5.18 4.84 3.02
CA TYR A 142 6.61 4.59 2.88
C TYR A 142 7.17 4.00 4.16
N GLN A 143 8.13 3.08 4.08
CA GLN A 143 8.97 2.77 5.24
C GLN A 143 10.11 3.77 5.31
N TYR A 144 10.51 4.20 6.51
CA TYR A 144 11.53 5.26 6.66
C TYR A 144 12.88 4.94 6.00
N CYS A 145 13.25 3.66 5.92
CA CYS A 145 14.45 3.22 5.23
C CYS A 145 14.39 3.37 3.70
N ASP A 146 13.19 3.51 3.13
CA ASP A 146 12.97 3.70 1.69
C ASP A 146 12.83 5.19 1.32
N ILE A 147 12.93 6.09 2.31
CA ILE A 147 12.93 7.54 2.10
C ILE A 147 14.38 8.05 2.00
N ASN A 148 14.86 8.21 0.78
CA ASN A 148 16.23 8.59 0.44
C ASN A 148 16.50 10.10 0.52
N LEU A 149 15.97 10.77 1.55
CA LEU A 149 16.24 12.18 1.82
C LEU A 149 17.29 12.33 2.93
N LYS A 150 18.42 12.98 2.63
CA LYS A 150 19.52 13.18 3.58
C LYS A 150 19.04 13.75 4.92
N LYS A 151 18.18 14.77 4.87
CA LYS A 151 17.61 15.43 6.06
C LYS A 151 16.86 14.45 6.97
N ILE A 152 16.02 13.58 6.38
CA ILE A 152 15.25 12.58 7.14
C ILE A 152 16.16 11.47 7.66
N GLN A 153 17.12 11.01 6.86
CA GLN A 153 18.09 10.00 7.27
C GLN A 153 18.97 10.49 8.44
N GLU A 154 19.36 11.77 8.43
CA GLU A 154 20.04 12.40 9.56
C GLU A 154 19.16 12.52 10.79
N MET A 155 17.88 12.88 10.63
CA MET A 155 16.92 12.91 11.74
C MET A 155 16.78 11.54 12.39
N LEU A 156 16.67 10.46 11.61
CA LEU A 156 16.62 9.07 12.11
C LEU A 156 17.88 8.63 12.86
N LYS A 157 19.05 9.10 12.40
CA LYS A 157 20.35 8.85 13.07
C LYS A 157 20.50 9.62 14.37
N LYS A 158 19.90 10.81 14.45
CA LYS A 158 19.93 11.68 15.64
C LYS A 158 18.92 11.26 16.73
N VAL A 159 18.00 10.34 16.44
CA VAL A 159 17.13 9.77 17.48
C VAL A 159 18.01 9.08 18.52
N PRO A 160 17.97 9.51 19.79
CA PRO A 160 18.82 8.94 20.82
C PRO A 160 18.45 7.47 21.06
N SER A 161 19.46 6.63 21.28
CA SER A 161 19.22 5.25 21.67
C SER A 161 18.40 5.20 22.96
N PRO A 162 17.41 4.30 23.04
CA PRO A 162 16.57 4.18 24.21
C PRO A 162 17.41 3.75 25.42
N LEU A 163 17.03 4.24 26.60
CA LEU A 163 17.60 3.79 27.86
C LEU A 163 17.26 2.30 28.07
N SER A 164 18.09 1.59 28.84
CA SER A 164 17.81 0.20 29.18
C SER A 164 16.44 0.06 29.85
N GLY A 165 15.61 -0.87 29.36
CA GLY A 165 14.25 -1.08 29.84
C GLY A 165 13.19 -0.15 29.24
N THR A 166 13.55 0.76 28.33
CA THR A 166 12.55 1.55 27.58
C THR A 166 11.66 0.62 26.77
N VAL A 167 10.35 0.82 26.88
CA VAL A 167 9.34 0.07 26.14
C VAL A 167 9.00 0.84 24.86
N CYS A 168 8.82 0.09 23.77
CA CYS A 168 8.38 0.62 22.49
C CYS A 168 6.94 1.16 22.61
N ASP A 169 6.71 2.38 22.11
CA ASP A 169 5.41 3.03 22.18
C ASP A 169 4.42 2.38 21.19
N GLU A 170 3.18 2.17 21.62
CA GLU A 170 2.16 1.49 20.79
C GLU A 170 1.73 2.31 19.57
N ARG A 171 1.85 3.65 19.63
CA ARG A 171 1.44 4.56 18.57
C ARG A 171 2.62 5.04 17.72
N TYR A 172 3.72 5.40 18.37
CA TYR A 172 4.88 6.02 17.71
C TYR A 172 6.06 5.07 17.53
N GLY A 173 5.99 3.88 18.12
CA GLY A 173 7.05 2.89 18.08
C GLY A 173 8.28 3.38 18.81
N TRP A 174 9.39 3.45 18.10
CA TRP A 174 10.68 3.92 18.60
C TRP A 174 10.99 5.37 18.22
N LEU A 175 10.09 6.04 17.51
CA LEU A 175 10.29 7.40 17.04
C LEU A 175 9.65 8.41 18.01
N PRO A 176 10.25 9.60 18.19
CA PRO A 176 9.68 10.64 19.03
C PRO A 176 8.31 11.13 18.53
N TYR A 177 7.55 11.72 19.44
CA TYR A 177 6.29 12.39 19.10
C TYR A 177 6.49 13.42 17.97
N ARG A 178 5.60 13.38 16.95
CA ARG A 178 5.60 14.26 15.76
C ARG A 178 6.84 14.16 14.88
N PHE A 179 7.59 13.07 14.96
CA PHE A 179 8.66 12.79 14.02
C PHE A 179 8.11 12.64 12.58
N ASP A 180 6.99 11.95 12.45
CA ASP A 180 6.26 11.75 11.20
C ASP A 180 5.77 13.07 10.58
N ASP A 181 5.22 13.98 11.38
CA ASP A 181 4.82 15.31 10.89
C ASP A 181 5.98 16.09 10.26
N GLN A 182 7.15 16.06 10.91
CA GLN A 182 8.34 16.74 10.39
C GLN A 182 8.78 16.12 9.06
N CYS A 183 8.77 14.79 8.97
CA CYS A 183 9.08 14.08 7.72
C CYS A 183 8.09 14.42 6.60
N ARG A 184 6.77 14.44 6.89
CA ARG A 184 5.74 14.82 5.91
C ARG A 184 5.95 16.23 5.38
N ASN A 185 6.28 17.18 6.24
CA ASN A 185 6.53 18.57 5.82
C ASN A 185 7.74 18.67 4.88
N ILE A 186 8.83 17.96 5.20
CA ILE A 186 10.03 17.90 4.34
C ILE A 186 9.69 17.28 2.99
N MET A 187 9.01 16.13 2.98
CA MET A 187 8.63 15.46 1.74
C MET A 187 7.68 16.32 0.90
N MET A 188 6.71 16.99 1.52
CA MET A 188 5.78 17.88 0.83
C MET A 188 6.51 19.05 0.16
N GLU A 189 7.51 19.64 0.82
CA GLU A 189 8.33 20.70 0.25
C GLU A 189 9.06 20.23 -1.03
N ILE A 190 9.61 19.00 -1.01
CA ILE A 190 10.24 18.39 -2.19
C ILE A 190 9.22 18.23 -3.32
N VAL A 191 8.05 17.64 -3.04
CA VAL A 191 6.99 17.44 -4.05
C VAL A 191 6.56 18.77 -4.68
N LEU A 192 6.32 19.79 -3.87
CA LEU A 192 5.92 21.12 -4.35
C LEU A 192 7.00 21.75 -5.23
N ASN A 193 8.27 21.63 -4.86
CA ASN A 193 9.38 22.14 -5.66
C ASN A 193 9.52 21.41 -6.99
N ASN A 194 9.33 20.09 -7.01
CA ASN A 194 9.40 19.29 -8.24
C ASN A 194 8.27 19.63 -9.21
N ILE A 195 7.05 19.82 -8.70
CA ILE A 195 5.90 20.24 -9.52
C ILE A 195 6.09 21.66 -10.07
N ARG A 196 6.63 22.59 -9.28
CA ARG A 196 6.98 23.95 -9.76
C ARG A 196 7.99 23.89 -10.90
N ARG A 197 9.07 23.13 -10.75
CA ARG A 197 10.08 22.93 -11.80
C ARG A 197 9.48 22.32 -13.07
N LEU A 198 8.57 21.35 -12.92
CA LEU A 198 7.90 20.71 -14.04
C LEU A 198 7.02 21.71 -14.82
N ARG A 199 6.26 22.56 -14.11
CA ARG A 199 5.46 23.64 -14.70
C ARG A 199 6.31 24.69 -15.42
N GLU A 200 7.45 25.07 -14.83
CA GLU A 200 8.41 25.98 -15.47
C GLU A 200 9.02 25.37 -16.75
N ALA A 201 9.28 24.06 -16.75
CA ALA A 201 9.83 23.34 -17.89
C ALA A 201 8.80 23.08 -19.00
N ASN A 202 7.49 23.05 -18.69
CA ASN A 202 6.43 22.78 -19.66
C ASN A 202 5.26 23.80 -19.58
N PRO A 203 5.46 25.07 -19.98
CA PRO A 203 4.46 26.12 -19.82
C PRO A 203 3.18 25.94 -20.67
N GLU A 204 3.25 25.17 -21.76
CA GLU A 204 2.13 24.98 -22.69
C GLU A 204 1.11 23.93 -22.19
N ALA A 205 1.57 22.89 -21.50
CA ALA A 205 0.68 21.89 -20.91
C ALA A 205 -0.23 22.49 -19.82
N CYS A 206 0.30 23.38 -18.98
CA CYS A 206 -0.46 24.01 -17.90
C CYS A 206 -1.59 24.93 -18.41
N ARG A 207 -1.44 25.57 -19.57
CA ARG A 207 -2.50 26.45 -20.14
C ARG A 207 -3.67 25.68 -20.73
N ALA A 208 -3.43 24.48 -21.27
CA ALA A 208 -4.49 23.65 -21.83
C ALA A 208 -5.39 23.01 -20.76
N ILE A 209 -4.91 22.97 -19.51
CA ILE A 209 -5.57 22.31 -18.39
C ILE A 209 -6.40 23.31 -17.57
N GLU A 210 -5.90 24.53 -17.36
CA GLU A 210 -6.67 25.64 -16.75
C GLU A 210 -7.98 25.94 -17.52
N SER A 211 -8.08 25.61 -18.82
CA SER A 211 -9.31 25.76 -19.61
C SER A 211 -10.34 24.63 -19.45
N VAL A 212 -10.02 23.54 -18.75
CA VAL A 212 -10.91 22.38 -18.54
C VAL A 212 -11.51 22.38 -17.12
N GLU A 213 -10.88 23.08 -16.17
CA GLU A 213 -11.28 23.13 -14.75
C GLU A 213 -12.54 23.97 -14.46
N GLU A 214 -13.07 24.76 -15.41
CA GLU A 214 -14.31 25.53 -15.17
C GLU A 214 -15.59 24.66 -15.08
N ASP A 215 -15.52 23.36 -15.43
CA ASP A 215 -16.70 22.51 -15.58
C ASP A 215 -16.91 21.42 -14.49
N GLU A 216 -15.99 21.21 -13.54
CA GLU A 216 -16.03 20.03 -12.63
C GLU A 216 -16.05 20.30 -11.10
N ASP A 217 -16.25 21.53 -10.62
CA ASP A 217 -16.24 21.79 -9.15
C ASP A 217 -17.64 21.69 -8.50
N GLU A 218 -18.18 20.47 -8.41
CA GLU A 218 -19.20 20.13 -7.39
C GLU A 218 -18.89 18.77 -6.75
N GLY A 219 -18.38 18.84 -5.51
CA GLY A 219 -18.55 17.80 -4.49
C GLY A 219 -17.61 16.60 -4.57
N ASP A 220 -16.76 16.44 -3.54
CA ASP A 220 -16.72 15.20 -2.75
C ASP A 220 -15.60 15.28 -1.70
N GLU A 221 -15.93 15.84 -0.54
CA GLU A 221 -15.21 15.56 0.69
C GLU A 221 -15.73 14.24 1.28
N ALA A 222 -15.21 13.12 0.78
CA ALA A 222 -15.36 11.83 1.44
C ALA A 222 -14.07 11.50 2.21
N GLU A 223 -14.13 11.60 3.54
CA GLU A 223 -13.14 11.02 4.44
C GLU A 223 -13.08 9.50 4.24
N ILE A 224 -12.08 9.01 3.52
CA ILE A 224 -11.77 7.58 3.50
C ILE A 224 -10.83 7.30 4.69
N SER A 225 -11.43 7.06 5.86
CA SER A 225 -10.80 6.30 6.93
C SER A 225 -11.13 4.81 6.73
N GLY A 226 -10.46 4.18 5.79
CA GLY A 226 -10.57 2.76 5.54
C GLY A 226 -9.20 2.24 5.11
N PHE A 227 -8.45 1.68 6.04
CA PHE A 227 -7.45 0.69 5.66
C PHE A 227 -8.26 -0.58 5.39
N GLU A 228 -8.69 -0.74 4.15
CA GLU A 228 -9.39 -1.95 3.72
C GLU A 228 -8.35 -2.98 3.33
N GLU A 229 -8.58 -4.19 3.85
CA GLU A 229 -7.88 -5.42 3.49
C GLU A 229 -7.90 -5.52 1.96
N GLU A 230 -6.76 -5.87 1.34
CA GLU A 230 -6.84 -6.40 -0.03
C GLU A 230 -7.54 -7.76 0.12
N GLU A 231 -8.88 -7.76 0.07
CA GLU A 231 -9.66 -8.96 -0.13
C GLU A 231 -9.23 -9.52 -1.49
N ASP A 232 -8.65 -10.72 -1.44
CA ASP A 232 -8.33 -11.50 -2.61
C ASP A 232 -9.67 -11.84 -3.31
N ASP A 233 -9.85 -11.38 -4.56
CA ASP A 233 -10.94 -11.85 -5.42
C ASP A 233 -10.74 -13.36 -5.67
N ASP A 234 -11.26 -14.19 -4.77
CA ASP A 234 -11.43 -15.62 -4.95
C ASP A 234 -12.64 -15.85 -5.89
N ASP A 235 -12.38 -15.87 -7.20
CA ASP A 235 -13.27 -16.50 -8.18
C ASP A 235 -13.26 -18.03 -7.95
N ASP A 236 -13.94 -18.49 -6.90
CA ASP A 236 -14.37 -19.89 -6.78
C ASP A 236 -15.78 -20.03 -7.37
N ASP A 237 -15.81 -20.53 -8.61
CA ASP A 237 -16.99 -21.00 -9.33
C ASP A 237 -17.58 -22.24 -8.63
N ASP A 238 -18.40 -22.03 -7.59
CA ASP A 238 -19.26 -23.06 -7.01
C ASP A 238 -20.62 -23.06 -7.73
N GLY A 239 -20.72 -23.90 -8.75
CA GLY A 239 -21.98 -24.27 -9.39
C GLY A 239 -22.84 -25.12 -8.44
N GLU A 240 -23.72 -24.47 -7.69
CA GLU A 240 -24.90 -25.13 -7.12
C GLU A 240 -25.89 -25.48 -8.24
N GLN A 241 -26.27 -26.75 -8.35
CA GLN A 241 -27.63 -27.07 -8.78
C GLN A 241 -28.18 -28.32 -8.08
N GLU A 242 -29.01 -28.00 -7.09
CA GLU A 242 -30.36 -28.50 -6.81
C GLU A 242 -30.60 -29.99 -6.55
N GLY A 243 -31.09 -30.23 -5.33
CA GLY A 243 -31.72 -31.47 -4.93
C GLY A 243 -33.03 -31.71 -5.68
N ILE A 244 -33.21 -32.96 -6.10
CA ILE A 244 -34.52 -33.51 -6.41
C ILE A 244 -35.06 -34.11 -5.11
N LEU A 245 -36.04 -33.41 -4.56
CA LEU A 245 -36.97 -33.93 -3.57
C LEU A 245 -37.93 -34.87 -4.31
N ASP A 246 -37.90 -36.17 -4.05
CA ASP A 246 -39.04 -37.01 -4.35
C ASP A 246 -39.39 -37.89 -3.13
N SER A 247 -40.61 -37.67 -2.70
CA SER A 247 -41.33 -38.22 -1.57
C SER A 247 -41.49 -39.74 -1.61
N LEU A 248 -41.33 -40.40 -0.46
CA LEU A 248 -42.06 -41.63 -0.09
C LEU A 248 -41.75 -41.99 1.37
N ASP A 249 -42.70 -41.71 2.27
CA ASP A 249 -43.01 -42.56 3.42
C ASP A 249 -44.35 -42.12 4.01
N ASP A 250 -45.42 -42.85 3.66
CA ASP A 250 -46.51 -43.17 4.58
C ASP A 250 -47.27 -44.40 4.04
N MET A 251 -47.04 -45.56 4.65
CA MET A 251 -48.14 -46.45 5.00
C MET A 251 -47.73 -47.38 6.15
N THR A 252 -48.45 -47.17 7.24
CA THR A 252 -48.63 -48.04 8.40
C THR A 252 -49.34 -49.34 7.99
N ASP A 253 -48.78 -50.50 8.36
CA ASP A 253 -49.29 -51.48 9.36
C ASP A 253 -48.42 -52.76 9.31
#